data_AF-A0A2E9QMQ7-F1
#
_entry.id   AF-A0A2E9QMQ7-F1
#
_cell.length_a   1.000
_cell.length_b   1.000
_cell.length_c   1.000
_cell.angle_alpha   90.00
_cell.angle_beta   90.00
_cell.angle_gamma   90.00
#
_symmetry.space_group_name_H-M   'P 1'
#
loop_
_entity.id
_entity.type
_entity.pdbx_description
1 polymer ?
#
loop_
_entity_poly.entity_id
_entity_poly.type
_entity_poly.pdbx_seq_one_letter_code
_entity_poly.pdbx_strand_id
1 'polypeptide(L)'
;MARRSVKAPGKNGEGSLDEILTEVRDALNNWPSGSPFHSGTVRGDLAEVYAILGKDMHAEVMLPEVTYEANQLRATFRVAMHQAHNGNIEGANVTVKRGLTWMESYNLDGEPATVALSALAMAYHAMGQRQKARETLAEAKTQADAEKYNPSQPYPHLVKAYVYCKDYLGAFEVFQAPNAFYSFSLQTLFSEIAIGLYRAGYGEKIPALINDIIKQEHESHHILRPLIAYCLDERDDKMVMTCLELIPPLYQDECLKMMIETWRKREAHQKIEEALAHWQTSGATPATLARMYLSLDQGDKAADILERIVPEVLQHPPHTIAEKHAWPVCDICQTLGFIGRIETAFQCIETLLSERSRAEALLALIEGLYASDRFDKLVELFEHVKSWAHSIRDDSVKSVIIAMIANKMMIHGRKKEAIPLFKEALKLGADIKRPASDQGQTRRRAVEEILRYNLQAGYLVGAFRASKKLRIGGQRDRLMHELLQAWVKTGDLAAILIIIQGIKTIEERAYAGVKALQTYVEMFPPPYTQDEDE
;
A
#
# COMPACT_ATOMS: atom_id res chain seq x y z
N MET A 1 -14.37 23.84 -2.38
CA MET A 1 -14.23 23.95 -0.91
C MET A 1 -12.75 23.83 -0.55
N ALA A 2 -12.11 24.90 -0.07
CA ALA A 2 -10.74 24.85 0.42
C ALA A 2 -10.67 23.95 1.67
N ARG A 3 -9.89 22.87 1.62
CA ARG A 3 -9.64 22.01 2.79
C ARG A 3 -8.88 22.84 3.83
N ARG A 4 -9.58 23.32 4.86
CA ARG A 4 -8.92 23.91 6.04
C ARG A 4 -8.05 22.83 6.67
N SER A 5 -6.74 23.07 6.73
CA SER A 5 -5.80 22.21 7.45
C SER A 5 -6.24 22.09 8.91
N VAL A 6 -6.29 20.86 9.41
CA VAL A 6 -6.62 20.57 10.80
C VAL A 6 -5.43 21.06 11.62
N LYS A 7 -5.58 22.18 12.35
CA LYS A 7 -4.54 22.64 13.30
C LYS A 7 -4.36 21.59 14.40
N ALA A 8 -3.20 20.94 14.44
CA ALA A 8 -2.83 20.02 15.51
C ALA A 8 -2.76 20.76 16.87
N PRO A 9 -3.16 20.12 17.98
CA PRO A 9 -3.20 20.78 19.28
C PRO A 9 -1.85 20.70 20.01
N GLY A 10 -1.13 21.82 20.12
CA GLY A 10 -0.07 22.03 21.12
C GLY A 10 1.17 22.77 20.63
N LYS A 11 1.31 24.04 21.04
CA LYS A 11 2.49 24.93 21.00
C LYS A 11 3.14 25.18 19.62
N ASN A 12 2.66 26.22 18.94
CA ASN A 12 3.35 27.32 18.20
C ASN A 12 4.64 27.12 17.39
N GLY A 13 5.21 25.93 17.24
CA GLY A 13 6.22 25.64 16.22
C GLY A 13 5.53 25.07 14.99
N GLU A 14 5.58 25.77 13.86
CA GLU A 14 5.34 25.12 12.58
C GLU A 14 6.49 24.14 12.39
N GLY A 15 6.23 22.84 12.63
CA GLY A 15 7.26 21.83 12.41
C GLY A 15 7.82 21.98 11.01
N SER A 16 9.14 22.12 10.90
CA SER A 16 9.81 22.31 9.62
C SER A 16 10.50 21.03 9.16
N LEU A 17 10.75 20.93 7.85
CA LEU A 17 11.52 19.82 7.29
C LEU A 17 12.94 19.77 7.89
N ASP A 18 13.52 20.94 8.17
CA ASP A 18 14.85 21.06 8.78
C ASP A 18 14.90 20.57 10.23
N GLU A 19 13.82 20.77 11.00
CA GLU A 19 13.70 20.20 12.35
C GLU A 19 13.62 18.67 12.32
N ILE A 20 12.88 18.10 11.35
CA ILE A 20 12.83 16.64 11.17
C ILE A 20 14.21 16.11 10.76
N LEU A 21 14.87 16.74 9.78
CA LEU A 21 16.23 16.36 9.37
C LEU A 21 17.22 16.41 10.53
N THR A 22 17.12 17.44 11.37
CA THR A 22 17.94 17.59 12.58
C THR A 22 17.67 16.48 13.59
N GLU A 23 16.41 16.21 13.93
CA GLU A 23 16.05 15.12 14.87
C GLU A 23 16.55 13.76 14.37
N VAL A 24 16.42 13.47 13.08
CA VAL A 24 16.86 12.21 12.48
C VAL A 24 18.38 12.09 12.49
N ARG A 25 19.09 13.16 12.13
CA ARG A 25 20.56 13.21 12.18
C ARG A 25 21.07 13.03 13.61
N ASP A 26 20.45 13.71 14.57
CA ASP A 26 20.84 13.62 15.98
C ASP A 26 20.56 12.22 16.53
N ALA A 27 19.45 11.58 16.14
CA ALA A 27 19.19 10.19 16.45
C ALA A 27 20.28 9.28 15.84
N LEU A 28 20.64 9.45 14.57
CA LEU A 28 21.71 8.66 13.94
C LEU A 28 23.06 8.81 14.64
N ASN A 29 23.42 10.04 15.02
CA ASN A 29 24.69 10.32 15.71
C ASN A 29 24.77 9.71 17.11
N ASN A 30 23.61 9.50 17.74
CA ASN A 30 23.52 8.83 19.04
C ASN A 30 23.19 7.33 18.92
N TRP A 31 23.09 6.79 17.70
CA TRP A 31 22.80 5.37 17.49
C TRP A 31 23.99 4.53 17.98
N PRO A 32 23.84 3.70 19.03
CA PRO A 32 24.93 2.89 19.55
C PRO A 32 25.46 1.93 18.48
N SER A 33 26.76 1.68 18.46
CA SER A 33 27.48 0.93 17.40
C SER A 33 27.06 -0.54 17.21
N GLY A 34 25.93 -0.99 17.76
CA GLY A 34 25.49 -2.38 17.79
C GLY A 34 25.14 -3.00 16.44
N SER A 35 24.89 -2.21 15.39
CA SER A 35 24.75 -2.74 14.03
C SER A 35 25.24 -1.77 12.95
N PRO A 36 26.52 -1.84 12.57
CA PRO A 36 27.09 -1.03 11.51
C PRO A 36 26.35 -1.17 10.18
N PHE A 37 25.79 -2.34 9.88
CA PHE A 37 25.03 -2.54 8.65
C PHE A 37 23.74 -1.70 8.60
N HIS A 38 22.93 -1.74 9.67
CA HIS A 38 21.67 -0.99 9.73
C HIS A 38 21.93 0.52 9.81
N SER A 39 22.86 0.96 10.66
CA SER A 39 23.18 2.38 10.78
C SER A 39 23.75 2.94 9.47
N GLY A 40 24.63 2.20 8.78
CA GLY A 40 25.14 2.56 7.46
C GLY A 40 24.03 2.70 6.43
N THR A 41 23.10 1.74 6.39
CA THR A 41 21.94 1.80 5.49
C THR A 41 21.08 3.04 5.75
N VAL A 42 20.77 3.35 7.01
CA VAL A 42 19.94 4.53 7.36
C VAL A 42 20.69 5.84 7.08
N ARG A 43 22.01 5.91 7.29
CA ARG A 43 22.83 7.06 6.89
C ARG A 43 22.85 7.25 5.37
N GLY A 44 23.00 6.18 4.61
CA GLY A 44 22.96 6.23 3.15
C GLY A 44 21.60 6.72 2.63
N ASP A 45 20.51 6.21 3.22
CA ASP A 45 19.15 6.66 2.90
C ASP A 45 18.92 8.13 3.29
N LEU A 46 19.51 8.63 4.39
CA LEU A 46 19.44 10.04 4.77
C LEU A 46 20.28 10.95 3.86
N ALA A 47 21.47 10.51 3.45
CA ALA A 47 22.30 11.21 2.47
C ALA A 47 21.54 11.39 1.16
N GLU A 48 20.83 10.36 0.72
CA GLU A 48 19.94 10.43 -0.44
C GLU A 48 18.83 11.48 -0.26
N VAL A 49 18.14 11.49 0.90
CA VAL A 49 17.12 12.51 1.21
C VAL A 49 17.71 13.92 1.14
N TYR A 50 18.91 14.14 1.69
CA TYR A 50 19.57 15.45 1.58
C TYR A 50 19.82 15.85 0.12
N ALA A 51 20.29 14.92 -0.72
CA ALA A 51 20.51 15.17 -2.14
C ALA A 51 19.20 15.49 -2.88
N ILE A 52 18.12 14.74 -2.63
CA ILE A 52 16.79 15.03 -3.19
C ILE A 52 16.38 16.47 -2.86
N LEU A 53 16.58 16.90 -1.61
CA LEU A 53 16.23 18.25 -1.15
C LEU A 53 17.20 19.36 -1.61
N GLY A 54 18.17 19.06 -2.48
CA GLY A 54 19.18 20.01 -2.94
C GLY A 54 20.17 20.45 -1.85
N LYS A 55 20.28 19.68 -0.75
CA LYS A 55 21.21 19.93 0.37
C LYS A 55 22.51 19.16 0.16
N ASP A 56 23.13 19.30 -1.02
CA ASP A 56 24.25 18.48 -1.49
C ASP A 56 25.43 18.42 -0.51
N MET A 57 25.78 19.55 0.12
CA MET A 57 26.85 19.59 1.12
C MET A 57 26.58 18.64 2.31
N HIS A 58 25.34 18.54 2.76
CA HIS A 58 24.97 17.64 3.86
C HIS A 58 25.02 16.17 3.41
N ALA A 59 24.58 15.88 2.18
CA ALA A 59 24.69 14.55 1.60
C ALA A 59 26.16 14.11 1.50
N GLU A 60 27.02 14.96 0.95
CA GLU A 60 28.45 14.70 0.75
C GLU A 60 29.22 14.45 2.05
N VAL A 61 28.92 15.22 3.11
CA VAL A 61 29.53 15.02 4.44
C VAL A 61 29.12 13.69 5.06
N MET A 62 27.94 13.18 4.73
CA MET A 62 27.41 11.93 5.29
C MET A 62 27.93 10.67 4.59
N LEU A 63 28.32 10.74 3.31
CA LEU A 63 28.76 9.58 2.54
C LEU A 63 29.95 8.81 3.17
N PRO A 64 31.00 9.47 3.71
CA PRO A 64 32.08 8.78 4.41
C PRO A 64 31.65 8.03 5.69
N GLU A 65 30.50 8.41 6.28
CA GLU A 65 29.96 7.77 7.49
C GLU A 65 29.10 6.53 7.18
N VAL A 66 28.79 6.29 5.91
CA VAL A 66 28.05 5.09 5.47
C VAL A 66 28.98 3.88 5.58
N THR A 67 28.72 3.05 6.57
CA THR A 67 29.40 1.76 6.77
C THR A 67 28.90 0.71 5.77
N TYR A 68 29.77 -0.27 5.48
CA TYR A 68 29.62 -1.29 4.44
C TYR A 68 29.78 -0.72 3.02
N GLU A 69 30.76 -1.27 2.30
CA GLU A 69 31.28 -0.81 1.02
C GLU A 69 30.18 -0.69 -0.04
N ALA A 70 29.32 -1.71 -0.15
CA ALA A 70 28.22 -1.70 -1.12
C ALA A 70 27.17 -0.63 -0.81
N ASN A 71 26.85 -0.43 0.47
CA ASN A 71 25.90 0.60 0.90
C ASN A 71 26.46 1.99 0.66
N GLN A 72 27.76 2.18 0.89
CA GLN A 72 28.43 3.44 0.63
C GLN A 72 28.42 3.78 -0.86
N LEU A 73 28.80 2.85 -1.73
CA LEU A 73 28.73 3.06 -3.18
C LEU A 73 27.30 3.30 -3.66
N ARG A 74 26.33 2.51 -3.18
CA ARG A 74 24.91 2.71 -3.48
C ARG A 74 24.44 4.12 -3.11
N ALA A 75 24.74 4.57 -1.90
CA ALA A 75 24.38 5.90 -1.43
C ALA A 75 25.07 6.98 -2.28
N THR A 76 26.35 6.81 -2.58
CA THR A 76 27.15 7.75 -3.37
C THR A 76 26.57 7.96 -4.75
N PHE A 77 26.28 6.88 -5.48
CA PHE A 77 25.72 6.99 -6.82
C PHE A 77 24.27 7.48 -6.81
N ARG A 78 23.46 7.16 -5.78
CA ARG A 78 22.11 7.76 -5.64
C ARG A 78 22.15 9.25 -5.31
N VAL A 79 23.14 9.71 -4.53
CA VAL A 79 23.38 11.15 -4.31
C VAL A 79 23.74 11.83 -5.62
N ALA A 80 24.64 11.24 -6.41
CA ALA A 80 25.00 11.79 -7.73
C ALA A 80 23.81 11.85 -8.70
N MET A 81 22.97 10.81 -8.72
CA MET A 81 21.72 10.78 -9.50
C MET A 81 20.79 11.94 -9.14
N HIS A 82 20.56 12.20 -7.85
CA HIS A 82 19.67 13.29 -7.41
C HIS A 82 20.31 14.68 -7.60
N GLN A 83 21.62 14.82 -7.43
CA GLN A 83 22.35 16.03 -7.82
C GLN A 83 22.11 16.35 -9.30
N ALA A 84 22.21 15.35 -10.18
CA ALA A 84 21.97 15.53 -11.61
C ALA A 84 20.53 15.96 -11.91
N HIS A 85 19.53 15.31 -11.30
CA HIS A 85 18.12 15.73 -11.42
C HIS A 85 17.85 17.16 -10.94
N ASN A 86 18.60 17.62 -9.93
CA ASN A 86 18.51 18.99 -9.43
C ASN A 86 19.32 20.00 -10.28
N GLY A 87 19.84 19.58 -11.45
CA GLY A 87 20.65 20.40 -12.35
C GLY A 87 22.11 20.58 -11.92
N ASN A 88 22.54 19.98 -10.81
CA ASN A 88 23.93 20.01 -10.34
C ASN A 88 24.78 18.93 -10.99
N ILE A 89 24.98 19.05 -12.32
CA ILE A 89 25.75 18.07 -13.11
C ILE A 89 27.23 18.04 -12.71
N GLU A 90 27.81 19.17 -12.30
CA GLU A 90 29.22 19.22 -11.84
C GLU A 90 29.40 18.45 -10.53
N GLY A 91 28.53 18.69 -9.54
CA GLY A 91 28.48 17.92 -8.30
C GLY A 91 28.33 16.43 -8.56
N ALA A 92 27.36 16.05 -9.41
CA ALA A 92 27.15 14.66 -9.79
C ALA A 92 28.41 14.00 -10.39
N ASN A 93 29.14 14.70 -11.27
CA ASN A 93 30.40 14.19 -11.83
C ASN A 93 31.48 13.98 -10.75
N VAL A 94 31.62 14.91 -9.80
CA VAL A 94 32.56 14.79 -8.68
C VAL A 94 32.21 13.59 -7.81
N THR A 95 30.93 13.39 -7.52
CA THR A 95 30.43 12.30 -6.67
C THR A 95 30.55 10.94 -7.37
N VAL A 96 30.23 10.85 -8.67
CA VAL A 96 30.48 9.64 -9.49
C VAL A 96 31.96 9.29 -9.50
N LYS A 97 32.85 10.27 -9.74
CA LYS A 97 34.30 10.04 -9.75
C LYS A 97 34.80 9.49 -8.42
N ARG A 98 34.31 10.03 -7.29
CA ARG A 98 34.65 9.52 -5.95
C ARG A 98 34.16 8.08 -5.77
N GLY A 99 32.91 7.81 -6.14
CA GLY A 99 32.35 6.45 -6.07
C GLY A 99 33.13 5.44 -6.90
N LEU A 100 33.56 5.81 -8.11
CA LEU A 100 34.41 4.95 -8.96
C LEU A 100 35.76 4.65 -8.30
N THR A 101 36.42 5.66 -7.70
CA THR A 101 37.67 5.44 -6.94
C THR A 101 37.47 4.48 -5.76
N TRP A 102 36.36 4.59 -5.03
CA TRP A 102 36.04 3.64 -3.97
C TRP A 102 35.75 2.24 -4.51
N MET A 103 35.01 2.14 -5.60
CA MET A 103 34.66 0.87 -6.24
C MET A 103 35.91 0.10 -6.69
N GLU A 104 36.89 0.78 -7.29
CA GLU A 104 38.20 0.20 -7.62
C GLU A 104 38.94 -0.31 -6.38
N SER A 105 38.83 0.39 -5.25
CA SER A 105 39.50 -0.01 -4.00
C SER A 105 38.84 -1.19 -3.27
N TYR A 106 37.52 -1.34 -3.41
CA TYR A 106 36.74 -2.35 -2.68
C TYR A 106 36.74 -3.73 -3.32
N ASN A 107 37.08 -3.84 -4.62
CA ASN A 107 37.09 -5.10 -5.37
C ASN A 107 35.81 -5.92 -5.15
N LEU A 108 34.65 -5.26 -5.32
CA LEU A 108 33.34 -5.88 -5.13
C LEU A 108 33.03 -6.86 -6.27
N ASP A 109 32.39 -7.97 -5.94
CA ASP A 109 31.78 -8.94 -6.85
C ASP A 109 30.33 -9.24 -6.45
N GLY A 110 29.61 -10.02 -7.27
CA GLY A 110 28.26 -10.54 -6.95
C GLY A 110 27.21 -9.46 -6.65
N GLU A 111 26.42 -9.67 -5.60
CA GLU A 111 25.33 -8.77 -5.20
C GLU A 111 25.84 -7.36 -4.86
N PRO A 112 26.89 -7.17 -4.03
CA PRO A 112 27.47 -5.85 -3.76
C PRO A 112 27.82 -5.05 -5.03
N ALA A 113 28.48 -5.69 -6.00
CA ALA A 113 28.84 -5.07 -7.27
C ALA A 113 27.59 -4.73 -8.09
N THR A 114 26.63 -5.66 -8.16
CA THR A 114 25.36 -5.46 -8.87
C THR A 114 24.59 -4.26 -8.32
N VAL A 115 24.52 -4.11 -6.99
CA VAL A 115 23.84 -2.99 -6.32
C VAL A 115 24.53 -1.66 -6.62
N ALA A 116 25.87 -1.62 -6.57
CA ALA A 116 26.64 -0.42 -6.87
C ALA A 116 26.52 -0.01 -8.35
N LEU A 117 26.69 -0.96 -9.28
CA LEU A 117 26.57 -0.73 -10.72
C LEU A 117 25.15 -0.30 -11.11
N SER A 118 24.12 -0.88 -10.50
CA SER A 118 22.72 -0.48 -10.72
C SER A 118 22.51 1.00 -10.36
N ALA A 119 23.04 1.45 -9.21
CA ALA A 119 22.96 2.86 -8.80
C ALA A 119 23.80 3.78 -9.70
N LEU A 120 24.98 3.34 -10.15
CA LEU A 120 25.83 4.08 -11.09
C LEU A 120 25.14 4.27 -12.45
N ALA A 121 24.47 3.23 -12.97
CA ALA A 121 23.73 3.33 -14.22
C ALA A 121 22.60 4.38 -14.14
N MET A 122 21.87 4.40 -13.02
CA MET A 122 20.85 5.42 -12.77
C MET A 122 21.47 6.83 -12.73
N ALA A 123 22.62 7.00 -12.09
CA ALA A 123 23.34 8.28 -12.08
C ALA A 123 23.76 8.71 -13.49
N TYR A 124 24.33 7.81 -14.30
CA TYR A 124 24.68 8.12 -15.70
C TYR A 124 23.45 8.50 -16.52
N HIS A 125 22.32 7.81 -16.33
CA HIS A 125 21.08 8.15 -17.02
C HIS A 125 20.59 9.55 -16.64
N ALA A 126 20.57 9.88 -15.34
CA ALA A 126 20.19 11.20 -14.83
C ALA A 126 21.09 12.34 -15.37
N MET A 127 22.36 12.03 -15.65
CA MET A 127 23.32 12.97 -16.25
C MET A 127 23.25 13.03 -17.79
N GLY A 128 22.26 12.38 -18.42
CA GLY A 128 22.12 12.33 -19.88
C GLY A 128 23.09 11.37 -20.59
N GLN A 129 23.90 10.59 -19.85
CA GLN A 129 24.92 9.68 -20.40
C GLN A 129 24.34 8.29 -20.71
N ARG A 130 23.33 8.24 -21.60
CA ARG A 130 22.52 7.04 -21.89
C ARG A 130 23.33 5.81 -22.31
N GLN A 131 24.38 5.99 -23.11
CA GLN A 131 25.22 4.88 -23.55
C GLN A 131 25.97 4.23 -22.39
N LYS A 132 26.59 5.03 -21.52
CA LYS A 132 27.26 4.53 -20.32
C LYS A 132 26.29 3.85 -19.38
N ALA A 133 25.09 4.40 -19.18
CA ALA A 133 24.06 3.76 -18.38
C ALA A 133 23.74 2.34 -18.87
N ARG A 134 23.58 2.14 -20.19
CA ARG A 134 23.35 0.81 -20.79
C ARG A 134 24.53 -0.14 -20.60
N GLU A 135 25.75 0.33 -20.82
CA GLU A 135 26.97 -0.47 -20.61
C GLU A 135 27.09 -0.90 -19.15
N THR A 136 26.86 0.02 -18.21
CA THR A 136 26.85 -0.25 -16.76
C THR A 136 25.74 -1.22 -16.36
N LEU A 137 24.53 -1.15 -16.96
CA LEU A 137 23.46 -2.12 -16.71
C LEU A 137 23.80 -3.52 -17.22
N ALA A 138 24.46 -3.63 -18.38
CA ALA A 138 24.93 -4.91 -18.91
C ALA A 138 26.01 -5.54 -18.01
N GLU A 139 26.92 -4.72 -17.49
CA GLU A 139 27.91 -5.15 -16.50
C GLU A 139 27.24 -5.59 -15.18
N ALA A 140 26.28 -4.81 -14.67
CA ALA A 140 25.50 -5.15 -13.47
C ALA A 140 24.79 -6.50 -13.64
N LYS A 141 24.19 -6.75 -14.80
CA LYS A 141 23.57 -8.03 -15.14
C LYS A 141 24.59 -9.17 -15.19
N THR A 142 25.77 -8.92 -15.73
CA THR A 142 26.85 -9.92 -15.77
C THR A 142 27.30 -10.31 -14.34
N GLN A 143 27.40 -9.34 -13.43
CA GLN A 143 27.71 -9.60 -12.02
C GLN A 143 26.61 -10.40 -11.32
N ALA A 144 25.34 -10.02 -11.57
CA ALA A 144 24.17 -10.74 -11.08
C ALA A 144 24.14 -12.20 -11.57
N ASP A 145 24.34 -12.43 -12.87
CA ASP A 145 24.33 -13.77 -13.46
C ASP A 145 25.51 -14.63 -12.98
N ALA A 146 26.64 -14.01 -12.62
CA ALA A 146 27.82 -14.71 -12.11
C ALA A 146 27.66 -15.19 -10.66
N GLU A 147 26.72 -14.62 -9.91
CA GLU A 147 26.51 -14.92 -8.50
C GLU A 147 25.78 -16.27 -8.32
N LYS A 148 26.54 -17.28 -7.93
CA LYS A 148 26.02 -18.64 -7.73
C LYS A 148 25.26 -18.84 -6.42
N TYR A 149 25.37 -17.90 -5.47
CA TYR A 149 24.94 -18.11 -4.09
C TYR A 149 23.44 -17.91 -3.86
N ASN A 150 22.77 -17.14 -4.74
CA ASN A 150 21.33 -16.91 -4.62
C ASN A 150 20.62 -16.72 -5.98
N PRO A 151 20.66 -17.73 -6.88
CA PRO A 151 19.98 -17.66 -8.17
C PRO A 151 18.45 -17.52 -8.05
N SER A 152 17.91 -17.62 -6.83
CA SER A 152 16.49 -17.52 -6.50
C SER A 152 16.02 -16.14 -6.03
N GLN A 153 16.89 -15.14 -5.94
CA GLN A 153 16.42 -13.79 -5.67
C GLN A 153 16.56 -12.96 -6.94
N PRO A 154 15.45 -12.41 -7.47
CA PRO A 154 15.60 -11.35 -8.45
C PRO A 154 16.41 -10.24 -7.79
N TYR A 155 17.08 -9.42 -8.57
CA TYR A 155 17.79 -8.25 -8.06
C TYR A 155 16.88 -7.03 -8.18
N PRO A 156 16.01 -6.71 -7.17
CA PRO A 156 15.11 -5.57 -7.24
C PRO A 156 15.83 -4.27 -7.59
N HIS A 157 17.09 -4.12 -7.17
CA HIS A 157 17.92 -2.97 -7.50
C HIS A 157 18.24 -2.89 -9.00
N LEU A 158 18.55 -4.02 -9.64
CA LEU A 158 18.82 -4.09 -11.07
C LEU A 158 17.55 -3.85 -11.88
N VAL A 159 16.45 -4.51 -11.50
CA VAL A 159 15.13 -4.28 -12.13
C VAL A 159 14.73 -2.81 -12.02
N LYS A 160 14.87 -2.21 -10.82
CA LYS A 160 14.59 -0.78 -10.61
C LYS A 160 15.49 0.11 -11.45
N ALA A 161 16.76 -0.24 -11.63
CA ALA A 161 17.68 0.53 -12.46
C ALA A 161 17.31 0.45 -13.96
N TYR A 162 16.92 -0.72 -14.47
CA TYR A 162 16.40 -0.87 -15.83
C TYR A 162 15.12 -0.06 -16.05
N VAL A 163 14.15 -0.18 -15.14
CA VAL A 163 12.89 0.59 -15.18
C VAL A 163 13.17 2.10 -15.18
N TYR A 164 14.06 2.56 -14.28
CA TYR A 164 14.45 3.96 -14.20
C TYR A 164 15.14 4.45 -15.49
N CYS A 165 15.98 3.61 -16.11
CA CYS A 165 16.63 3.94 -17.38
C CYS A 165 15.70 3.78 -18.61
N LYS A 166 14.40 3.53 -18.41
CA LYS A 166 13.39 3.28 -19.44
C LYS A 166 13.71 2.08 -20.35
N ASP A 167 14.46 1.10 -19.84
CA ASP A 167 14.75 -0.16 -20.53
C ASP A 167 13.89 -1.28 -19.95
N TYR A 168 12.60 -1.26 -20.33
CA TYR A 168 11.60 -2.18 -19.80
C TYR A 168 11.77 -3.61 -20.28
N LEU A 169 12.41 -3.82 -21.45
CA LEU A 169 12.72 -5.16 -21.93
C LEU A 169 13.83 -5.78 -21.09
N GLY A 170 14.90 -5.04 -20.79
CA GLY A 170 15.94 -5.49 -19.86
C GLY A 170 15.38 -5.73 -18.46
N ALA A 171 14.49 -4.85 -17.97
CA ALA A 171 13.81 -5.05 -16.68
C ALA A 171 13.00 -6.36 -16.67
N PHE A 172 12.25 -6.63 -17.74
CA PHE A 172 11.46 -7.85 -17.90
C PHE A 172 12.31 -9.12 -17.97
N GLU A 173 13.42 -9.10 -18.70
CA GLU A 173 14.33 -10.25 -18.79
C GLU A 173 14.98 -10.59 -17.45
N VAL A 174 15.42 -9.58 -16.70
CA VAL A 174 15.93 -9.77 -15.33
C VAL A 174 14.83 -10.27 -14.40
N PHE A 175 13.60 -9.78 -14.57
CA PHE A 175 12.45 -10.18 -13.76
C PHE A 175 12.01 -11.63 -14.01
N GLN A 176 12.14 -12.13 -15.25
CA GLN A 176 11.77 -13.50 -15.64
C GLN A 176 12.83 -14.57 -15.30
N ALA A 177 13.94 -14.19 -14.66
CA ALA A 177 14.98 -15.15 -14.30
C ALA A 177 14.39 -16.31 -13.46
N PRO A 178 14.70 -17.59 -13.79
CA PRO A 178 14.14 -18.74 -13.10
C PRO A 178 14.42 -18.68 -11.60
N ASN A 179 13.40 -18.95 -10.79
CA ASN A 179 13.43 -18.96 -9.32
C ASN A 179 13.35 -17.59 -8.62
N ALA A 180 13.12 -16.50 -9.32
CA ALA A 180 12.96 -15.19 -8.68
C ALA A 180 11.83 -15.18 -7.63
N PHE A 181 12.18 -15.23 -6.33
CA PHE A 181 11.20 -15.11 -5.25
C PHE A 181 10.62 -13.70 -5.23
N TYR A 182 9.31 -13.58 -5.47
CA TYR A 182 8.63 -12.29 -5.43
C TYR A 182 8.54 -11.80 -3.98
N SER A 183 9.09 -10.62 -3.73
CA SER A 183 8.89 -9.87 -2.50
C SER A 183 7.90 -8.74 -2.76
N PHE A 184 7.25 -8.24 -1.71
CA PHE A 184 6.27 -7.16 -1.81
C PHE A 184 6.79 -5.92 -2.56
N SER A 185 8.10 -5.65 -2.54
CA SER A 185 8.71 -4.53 -3.28
C SER A 185 8.70 -4.70 -4.80
N LEU A 186 8.61 -5.94 -5.31
CA LEU A 186 8.55 -6.23 -6.75
C LEU A 186 7.15 -6.01 -7.33
N GLN A 187 6.13 -5.94 -6.48
CA GLN A 187 4.74 -5.73 -6.90
C GLN A 187 4.54 -4.37 -7.57
N THR A 188 5.14 -3.31 -7.01
CA THR A 188 5.13 -1.97 -7.62
C THR A 188 5.93 -1.96 -8.91
N LEU A 189 7.12 -2.59 -8.91
CA LEU A 189 7.98 -2.66 -10.10
C LEU A 189 7.30 -3.42 -11.25
N PHE A 190 6.54 -4.47 -10.96
CA PHE A 190 5.81 -5.18 -12.01
C PHE A 190 4.86 -4.25 -12.76
N SER A 191 4.08 -3.46 -12.04
CA SER A 191 3.13 -2.54 -12.66
C SER A 191 3.85 -1.58 -13.59
N GLU A 192 4.99 -1.06 -13.16
CA GLU A 192 5.85 -0.19 -13.96
C GLU A 192 6.44 -0.91 -15.18
N ILE A 193 6.91 -2.15 -15.03
CA ILE A 193 7.43 -2.97 -16.13
C ILE A 193 6.33 -3.27 -17.14
N ALA A 194 5.15 -3.70 -16.70
CA ALA A 194 4.04 -4.05 -17.58
C ALA A 194 3.54 -2.83 -18.35
N ILE A 195 3.38 -1.68 -17.67
CA ILE A 195 3.03 -0.40 -18.31
C ILE A 195 4.13 0.03 -19.29
N GLY A 196 5.40 -0.11 -18.91
CA GLY A 196 6.53 0.24 -19.75
C GLY A 196 6.67 -0.64 -20.99
N LEU A 197 6.49 -1.96 -20.86
CA LEU A 197 6.44 -2.91 -21.98
C LEU A 197 5.29 -2.55 -22.93
N TYR A 198 4.10 -2.27 -22.38
CA TYR A 198 2.96 -1.85 -23.18
C TYR A 198 3.27 -0.60 -24.00
N ARG A 199 3.79 0.46 -23.35
CA ARG A 199 4.18 1.73 -24.01
C ARG A 199 5.26 1.55 -25.07
N ALA A 200 6.19 0.63 -24.83
CA ALA A 200 7.26 0.29 -25.77
C ALA A 200 6.81 -0.62 -26.92
N GLY A 201 5.51 -0.97 -27.00
CA GLY A 201 4.95 -1.78 -28.08
C GLY A 201 5.15 -3.29 -27.90
N TYR A 202 5.53 -3.75 -26.70
CA TYR A 202 5.71 -5.16 -26.35
C TYR A 202 4.48 -5.76 -25.64
N GLY A 203 3.28 -5.36 -26.07
CA GLY A 203 2.02 -5.80 -25.46
C GLY A 203 1.82 -7.32 -25.45
N GLU A 204 2.43 -8.03 -26.41
CA GLU A 204 2.39 -9.49 -26.52
C GLU A 204 3.14 -10.22 -25.40
N LYS A 205 4.08 -9.55 -24.71
CA LYS A 205 4.81 -10.13 -23.57
C LYS A 205 4.03 -10.06 -22.26
N ILE A 206 3.04 -9.18 -22.16
CA ILE A 206 2.27 -8.93 -20.94
C ILE A 206 1.51 -10.19 -20.47
N PRO A 207 0.81 -10.97 -21.32
CA PRO A 207 0.15 -12.20 -20.87
C PRO A 207 1.11 -13.23 -20.25
N ALA A 208 2.33 -13.37 -20.80
CA ALA A 208 3.35 -14.25 -20.23
C ALA A 208 3.79 -13.76 -18.85
N LEU A 209 4.07 -12.45 -18.74
CA LEU A 209 4.42 -11.77 -17.51
C LEU A 209 3.35 -11.96 -16.41
N ILE A 210 2.06 -11.78 -16.75
CA ILE A 210 0.93 -11.99 -15.83
C ILE A 210 0.84 -13.45 -15.38
N ASN A 211 0.95 -14.41 -16.32
CA ASN A 211 0.87 -15.83 -16.01
C ASN A 211 1.98 -16.28 -15.06
N ASP A 212 3.20 -15.77 -15.22
CA ASP A 212 4.33 -16.09 -14.35
C ASP A 212 4.07 -15.61 -12.92
N ILE A 213 3.49 -14.43 -12.74
CA ILE A 213 3.11 -13.92 -11.41
C ILE A 213 2.03 -14.78 -10.77
N ILE A 214 0.95 -15.08 -11.52
CA ILE A 214 -0.18 -15.83 -10.97
C ILE A 214 0.25 -17.23 -10.51
N LYS A 215 1.20 -17.85 -11.21
CA LYS A 215 1.76 -19.15 -10.82
C LYS A 215 2.56 -19.09 -9.54
N GLN A 216 3.26 -17.98 -9.27
CA GLN A 216 4.17 -17.87 -8.14
C GLN A 216 3.51 -17.31 -6.88
N GLU A 217 2.52 -16.42 -7.02
CA GLU A 217 1.83 -15.81 -5.89
C GLU A 217 0.31 -15.89 -6.08
N HIS A 218 -0.32 -16.85 -5.40
CA HIS A 218 -1.77 -17.04 -5.45
C HIS A 218 -2.58 -15.79 -5.03
N GLU A 219 -1.99 -14.84 -4.29
CA GLU A 219 -2.70 -13.66 -3.77
C GLU A 219 -2.36 -12.34 -4.50
N SER A 220 -1.62 -12.36 -5.61
CA SER A 220 -1.01 -11.16 -6.19
C SER A 220 -1.83 -10.38 -7.22
N HIS A 221 -3.15 -10.58 -7.23
CA HIS A 221 -4.08 -9.85 -8.08
C HIS A 221 -4.03 -8.31 -7.97
N HIS A 222 -3.65 -7.74 -6.82
CA HIS A 222 -3.49 -6.29 -6.66
C HIS A 222 -2.40 -5.71 -7.56
N ILE A 223 -1.45 -6.54 -8.01
CA ILE A 223 -0.39 -6.17 -8.96
C ILE A 223 -0.97 -5.80 -10.34
N LEU A 224 -2.12 -6.36 -10.71
CA LEU A 224 -2.73 -6.13 -12.02
C LEU A 224 -3.56 -4.84 -12.07
N ARG A 225 -3.90 -4.27 -10.91
CA ARG A 225 -4.74 -3.06 -10.84
C ARG A 225 -4.12 -1.87 -11.58
N PRO A 226 -2.83 -1.51 -11.39
CA PRO A 226 -2.27 -0.36 -12.09
C PRO A 226 -2.18 -0.57 -13.60
N LEU A 227 -1.89 -1.81 -14.05
CA LEU A 227 -1.89 -2.15 -15.47
C LEU A 227 -3.29 -2.02 -16.08
N ILE A 228 -4.31 -2.57 -15.44
CA ILE A 228 -5.70 -2.47 -15.92
C ILE A 228 -6.14 -1.00 -15.89
N ALA A 229 -5.84 -0.25 -14.84
CA ALA A 229 -6.14 1.19 -14.76
C ALA A 229 -5.49 1.96 -15.93
N TYR A 230 -4.23 1.65 -16.23
CA TYR A 230 -3.52 2.25 -17.34
C TYR A 230 -4.12 1.88 -18.70
N CYS A 231 -4.41 0.59 -18.95
CA CYS A 231 -5.04 0.14 -20.19
C CYS A 231 -6.44 0.72 -20.37
N LEU A 232 -7.18 0.87 -19.26
CA LEU A 232 -8.43 1.61 -19.25
C LEU A 232 -8.15 3.04 -19.73
N ASP A 233 -7.26 3.81 -19.10
CA ASP A 233 -6.94 5.20 -19.49
C ASP A 233 -6.57 5.34 -20.98
N GLU A 234 -5.76 4.42 -21.52
CA GLU A 234 -5.38 4.35 -22.94
C GLU A 234 -6.50 3.86 -23.88
N ARG A 235 -7.65 3.45 -23.34
CA ARG A 235 -8.81 2.91 -24.06
C ARG A 235 -8.52 1.60 -24.82
N ASP A 236 -7.58 0.79 -24.33
CA ASP A 236 -7.33 -0.56 -24.85
C ASP A 236 -8.18 -1.60 -24.11
N ASP A 237 -9.46 -1.66 -24.48
CA ASP A 237 -10.40 -2.60 -23.87
C ASP A 237 -10.01 -4.08 -24.15
N LYS A 238 -9.26 -4.35 -25.23
CA LYS A 238 -8.81 -5.71 -25.55
C LYS A 238 -7.81 -6.18 -24.51
N MET A 239 -6.81 -5.35 -24.18
CA MET A 239 -5.84 -5.66 -23.14
C MET A 239 -6.49 -5.77 -21.76
N VAL A 240 -7.47 -4.90 -21.46
CA VAL A 240 -8.25 -4.98 -20.22
C VAL A 240 -8.97 -6.34 -20.10
N MET A 241 -9.64 -6.79 -21.16
CA MET A 241 -10.30 -8.10 -21.16
C MET A 241 -9.31 -9.26 -21.06
N THR A 242 -8.16 -9.16 -21.74
CA THR A 242 -7.08 -10.17 -21.61
C THR A 242 -6.57 -10.24 -20.17
N CYS A 243 -6.40 -9.11 -19.48
CA CYS A 243 -6.01 -9.10 -18.08
C CYS A 243 -7.07 -9.76 -17.19
N LEU A 244 -8.37 -9.50 -17.44
CA LEU A 244 -9.46 -10.13 -16.70
C LEU A 244 -9.51 -11.64 -16.85
N GLU A 245 -9.35 -12.15 -18.08
CA GLU A 245 -9.35 -13.59 -18.38
C GLU A 245 -8.24 -14.33 -17.65
N LEU A 246 -7.11 -13.66 -17.41
CA LEU A 246 -5.98 -14.23 -16.68
C LEU A 246 -6.18 -14.21 -15.15
N ILE A 247 -6.96 -13.27 -14.62
CA ILE A 247 -7.19 -13.15 -13.17
C ILE A 247 -8.11 -14.29 -12.69
N PRO A 248 -7.73 -15.06 -11.64
CA PRO A 248 -8.62 -16.08 -11.09
C PRO A 248 -9.94 -15.47 -10.59
N PRO A 249 -11.09 -16.15 -10.75
CA PRO A 249 -12.42 -15.59 -10.43
C PRO A 249 -12.55 -14.99 -9.02
N LEU A 250 -11.88 -15.57 -8.02
CA LEU A 250 -11.86 -15.08 -6.64
C LEU A 250 -11.35 -13.63 -6.51
N TYR A 251 -10.56 -13.17 -7.47
CA TYR A 251 -9.88 -11.88 -7.43
C TYR A 251 -10.37 -10.87 -8.49
N GLN A 252 -11.29 -11.29 -9.35
CA GLN A 252 -11.82 -10.44 -10.43
C GLN A 252 -12.69 -9.29 -9.90
N ASP A 253 -13.31 -9.44 -8.73
CA ASP A 253 -14.26 -8.47 -8.16
C ASP A 253 -13.70 -7.05 -8.08
N GLU A 254 -12.50 -6.90 -7.54
CA GLU A 254 -11.87 -5.59 -7.36
C GLU A 254 -11.41 -4.95 -8.67
N CYS A 255 -10.91 -5.76 -9.61
CA CYS A 255 -10.54 -5.26 -10.94
C CYS A 255 -11.79 -4.80 -11.70
N LEU A 256 -12.88 -5.54 -11.56
CA LEU A 256 -14.14 -5.20 -12.20
C LEU A 256 -14.78 -3.94 -11.60
N LYS A 257 -14.74 -3.74 -10.28
CA LYS A 257 -15.18 -2.46 -9.66
C LYS A 257 -14.49 -1.27 -10.31
N MET A 258 -13.17 -1.35 -10.45
CA MET A 258 -12.37 -0.29 -11.08
C MET A 258 -12.73 -0.08 -12.56
N MET A 259 -12.98 -1.17 -13.30
CA MET A 259 -13.42 -1.10 -14.69
C MET A 259 -14.81 -0.48 -14.84
N ILE A 260 -15.77 -0.92 -14.03
CA ILE A 260 -17.13 -0.39 -13.99
C ILE A 260 -17.10 1.11 -13.68
N GLU A 261 -16.36 1.54 -12.68
CA GLU A 261 -16.21 2.97 -12.36
C GLU A 261 -15.64 3.76 -13.54
N THR A 262 -14.67 3.19 -14.26
CA THR A 262 -14.01 3.87 -15.39
C THR A 262 -14.89 3.89 -16.64
N TRP A 263 -15.54 2.78 -16.98
CA TRP A 263 -16.47 2.69 -18.11
C TRP A 263 -17.76 3.46 -17.87
N ARG A 264 -18.25 3.55 -16.62
CA ARG A 264 -19.37 4.41 -16.24
C ARG A 264 -19.08 5.87 -16.53
N LYS A 265 -17.87 6.36 -16.17
CA LYS A 265 -17.42 7.73 -16.51
C LYS A 265 -17.35 7.99 -18.02
N ARG A 266 -17.27 6.94 -18.84
CA ARG A 266 -17.20 6.99 -20.31
C ARG A 266 -18.52 6.69 -20.99
N GLU A 267 -19.59 6.48 -20.22
CA GLU A 267 -20.91 6.08 -20.72
C GLU A 267 -20.90 4.76 -21.53
N ALA A 268 -19.89 3.90 -21.32
CA ALA A 268 -19.67 2.66 -22.08
C ALA A 268 -20.51 1.47 -21.58
N HIS A 269 -21.81 1.68 -21.38
CA HIS A 269 -22.73 0.72 -20.75
C HIS A 269 -22.75 -0.65 -21.44
N GLN A 270 -22.68 -0.70 -22.77
CA GLN A 270 -22.67 -1.98 -23.52
C GLN A 270 -21.47 -2.86 -23.16
N LYS A 271 -20.27 -2.28 -23.02
CA LYS A 271 -19.06 -3.06 -22.67
C LYS A 271 -19.13 -3.61 -21.26
N ILE A 272 -19.80 -2.88 -20.38
CA ILE A 272 -20.06 -3.35 -19.03
C ILE A 272 -20.99 -4.56 -19.06
N GLU A 273 -22.08 -4.51 -19.83
CA GLU A 273 -22.99 -5.65 -19.98
C GLU A 273 -22.29 -6.88 -20.60
N GLU A 274 -21.45 -6.68 -21.61
CA GLU A 274 -20.66 -7.75 -22.23
C GLU A 274 -19.68 -8.39 -21.22
N ALA A 275 -18.99 -7.57 -20.43
CA ALA A 275 -18.11 -8.06 -19.37
C ALA A 275 -18.88 -8.80 -18.27
N LEU A 276 -20.03 -8.28 -17.84
CA LEU A 276 -20.89 -8.94 -16.85
C LEU A 276 -21.48 -10.26 -17.38
N ALA A 277 -21.88 -10.31 -18.65
CA ALA A 277 -22.38 -11.53 -19.28
C ALA A 277 -21.28 -12.60 -19.40
N HIS A 278 -20.07 -12.21 -19.82
CA HIS A 278 -18.91 -13.09 -19.80
C HIS A 278 -18.64 -13.61 -18.37
N TRP A 279 -18.70 -12.73 -17.38
CA TRP A 279 -18.41 -13.08 -16.00
C TRP A 279 -19.44 -14.03 -15.37
N GLN A 280 -20.70 -13.87 -15.75
CA GLN A 280 -21.77 -14.79 -15.37
C GLN A 280 -21.45 -16.23 -15.81
N THR A 281 -20.70 -16.41 -16.91
CA THR A 281 -20.29 -17.74 -17.40
C THR A 281 -18.99 -18.26 -16.77
N SER A 282 -18.13 -17.39 -16.23
CA SER A 282 -16.81 -17.78 -15.68
C SER A 282 -16.80 -18.01 -14.17
N GLY A 283 -17.98 -18.09 -13.53
CA GLY A 283 -18.14 -18.53 -12.15
C GLY A 283 -18.32 -17.40 -11.12
N ALA A 284 -18.68 -16.19 -11.55
CA ALA A 284 -19.10 -15.14 -10.62
C ALA A 284 -20.24 -15.62 -9.72
N THR A 285 -20.18 -15.29 -8.43
CA THR A 285 -21.35 -15.53 -7.59
C THR A 285 -22.47 -14.57 -8.02
N PRO A 286 -23.74 -15.01 -8.04
CA PRO A 286 -24.84 -14.11 -8.35
C PRO A 286 -24.90 -12.90 -7.41
N ALA A 287 -24.46 -13.05 -6.16
CA ALA A 287 -24.37 -11.94 -5.20
C ALA A 287 -23.41 -10.83 -5.68
N THR A 288 -22.24 -11.24 -6.19
CA THR A 288 -21.25 -10.32 -6.75
C THR A 288 -21.79 -9.62 -8.00
N LEU A 289 -22.48 -10.36 -8.87
CA LEU A 289 -23.13 -9.80 -10.06
C LEU A 289 -24.21 -8.76 -9.69
N ALA A 290 -25.02 -9.05 -8.67
CA ALA A 290 -26.03 -8.10 -8.17
C ALA A 290 -25.38 -6.79 -7.68
N ARG A 291 -24.28 -6.88 -6.92
CA ARG A 291 -23.53 -5.70 -6.47
C ARG A 291 -22.97 -4.88 -7.64
N MET A 292 -22.52 -5.53 -8.71
CA MET A 292 -22.04 -4.81 -9.90
C MET A 292 -23.16 -4.05 -10.59
N TYR A 293 -24.33 -4.66 -10.77
CA TYR A 293 -25.49 -3.97 -11.33
C TYR A 293 -25.90 -2.75 -10.49
N LEU A 294 -25.77 -2.81 -9.16
CA LEU A 294 -25.97 -1.62 -8.32
C LEU A 294 -24.95 -0.51 -8.57
N SER A 295 -23.68 -0.87 -8.78
CA SER A 295 -22.62 0.11 -9.08
C SER A 295 -22.87 0.85 -10.41
N LEU A 296 -23.74 0.28 -11.25
CA LEU A 296 -24.21 0.81 -12.53
C LEU A 296 -25.58 1.50 -12.44
N ASP A 297 -26.12 1.70 -11.24
CA ASP A 297 -27.46 2.25 -11.03
C ASP A 297 -28.58 1.39 -11.65
N GLN A 298 -28.33 0.10 -11.87
CA GLN A 298 -29.31 -0.87 -12.37
C GLN A 298 -29.93 -1.65 -11.21
N GLY A 299 -30.60 -0.91 -10.32
CA GLY A 299 -31.23 -1.44 -9.11
C GLY A 299 -32.20 -2.60 -9.37
N ASP A 300 -32.96 -2.53 -10.46
CA ASP A 300 -33.95 -3.55 -10.82
C ASP A 300 -33.30 -4.89 -11.16
N LYS A 301 -32.24 -4.89 -11.99
CA LYS A 301 -31.51 -6.13 -12.31
C LYS A 301 -30.84 -6.74 -11.09
N ALA A 302 -30.28 -5.90 -10.22
CA ALA A 302 -29.72 -6.37 -8.95
C ALA A 302 -30.81 -7.01 -8.07
N ALA A 303 -32.00 -6.39 -8.01
CA ALA A 303 -33.15 -6.93 -7.29
C ALA A 303 -33.61 -8.27 -7.88
N ASP A 304 -33.71 -8.40 -9.21
CA ASP A 304 -34.08 -9.65 -9.89
C ASP A 304 -33.13 -10.81 -9.53
N ILE A 305 -31.82 -10.53 -9.47
CA ILE A 305 -30.83 -11.53 -9.06
C ILE A 305 -31.01 -11.87 -7.58
N LEU A 306 -31.21 -10.88 -6.72
CA LEU A 306 -31.45 -11.10 -5.29
C LEU A 306 -32.71 -11.94 -5.05
N GLU A 307 -33.78 -11.73 -5.80
CA GLU A 307 -35.02 -12.49 -5.66
C GLU A 307 -34.83 -13.99 -5.93
N ARG A 308 -33.81 -14.35 -6.72
CA ARG A 308 -33.44 -15.74 -6.96
C ARG A 308 -32.59 -16.34 -5.84
N ILE A 309 -31.61 -15.60 -5.32
CA ILE A 309 -30.62 -16.16 -4.37
C ILE A 309 -30.97 -15.99 -2.90
N VAL A 310 -31.74 -14.96 -2.53
CA VAL A 310 -32.16 -14.74 -1.14
C VAL A 310 -32.95 -15.92 -0.59
N PRO A 311 -33.93 -16.52 -1.32
CA PRO A 311 -34.64 -17.70 -0.84
C PRO A 311 -33.70 -18.88 -0.54
N GLU A 312 -32.64 -19.08 -1.33
CA GLU A 312 -31.65 -20.14 -1.09
C GLU A 312 -30.89 -19.88 0.23
N VAL A 313 -30.44 -18.64 0.46
CA VAL A 313 -29.78 -18.27 1.72
C VAL A 313 -30.73 -18.45 2.92
N LEU A 314 -31.99 -18.04 2.78
CA LEU A 314 -32.97 -18.10 3.86
C LEU A 314 -33.50 -19.53 4.15
N GLN A 315 -33.26 -20.50 3.27
CA GLN A 315 -33.54 -21.91 3.56
C GLN A 315 -32.57 -22.48 4.62
N HIS A 316 -31.42 -21.84 4.82
CA HIS A 316 -30.50 -22.23 5.88
C HIS A 316 -31.06 -21.82 7.25
N PRO A 317 -31.10 -22.71 8.25
CA PRO A 317 -31.47 -22.34 9.60
C PRO A 317 -30.55 -21.23 10.16
N PRO A 318 -31.04 -20.42 11.12
CA PRO A 318 -30.19 -19.47 11.82
C PRO A 318 -28.90 -20.11 12.33
N HIS A 319 -27.78 -19.42 12.17
CA HIS A 319 -26.45 -19.83 12.62
C HIS A 319 -25.93 -21.14 12.00
N THR A 320 -26.12 -21.37 10.70
CA THR A 320 -25.63 -22.58 10.02
C THR A 320 -24.64 -22.33 8.89
N ILE A 321 -24.66 -21.15 8.27
CA ILE A 321 -23.73 -20.82 7.19
C ILE A 321 -22.34 -20.58 7.77
N ALA A 322 -21.39 -21.43 7.36
CA ALA A 322 -19.99 -21.38 7.80
C ALA A 322 -19.27 -20.13 7.28
N GLU A 323 -18.17 -19.75 7.95
CA GLU A 323 -17.39 -18.53 7.65
C GLU A 323 -16.93 -18.44 6.18
N LYS A 324 -16.57 -19.57 5.56
CA LYS A 324 -16.20 -19.62 4.12
C LYS A 324 -17.30 -19.19 3.15
N HIS A 325 -18.56 -19.14 3.61
CA HIS A 325 -19.72 -18.72 2.83
C HIS A 325 -20.28 -17.37 3.31
N ALA A 326 -19.61 -16.69 4.25
CA ALA A 326 -20.04 -15.39 4.75
C ALA A 326 -19.94 -14.29 3.68
N TRP A 327 -18.91 -14.32 2.85
CA TRP A 327 -18.66 -13.30 1.83
C TRP A 327 -19.83 -13.10 0.84
N PRO A 328 -20.38 -14.15 0.20
CA PRO A 328 -21.58 -14.01 -0.62
C PRO A 328 -22.77 -13.41 0.13
N VAL A 329 -22.94 -13.73 1.43
CA VAL A 329 -24.01 -13.16 2.26
C VAL A 329 -23.76 -11.68 2.53
N CYS A 330 -22.51 -11.26 2.75
CA CYS A 330 -22.16 -9.84 2.85
C CYS A 330 -22.54 -9.07 1.57
N ASP A 331 -22.21 -9.60 0.40
CA ASP A 331 -22.58 -9.00 -0.90
C ASP A 331 -24.11 -8.88 -1.05
N ILE A 332 -24.85 -9.92 -0.65
CA ILE A 332 -26.32 -9.90 -0.60
C ILE A 332 -26.82 -8.80 0.34
N CYS A 333 -26.28 -8.71 1.56
CA CYS A 333 -26.70 -7.74 2.56
C CYS A 333 -26.40 -6.29 2.13
N GLN A 334 -25.25 -6.05 1.50
CA GLN A 334 -24.93 -4.77 0.89
C GLN A 334 -25.94 -4.40 -0.18
N THR A 335 -26.26 -5.35 -1.05
CA THR A 335 -27.19 -5.14 -2.15
C THR A 335 -28.61 -4.88 -1.64
N LEU A 336 -29.09 -5.66 -0.67
CA LEU A 336 -30.36 -5.48 0.02
C LEU A 336 -30.43 -4.12 0.73
N GLY A 337 -29.34 -3.68 1.35
CA GLY A 337 -29.21 -2.37 1.96
C GLY A 337 -29.41 -1.23 0.97
N PHE A 338 -28.75 -1.31 -0.19
CA PHE A 338 -28.88 -0.31 -1.25
C PHE A 338 -30.33 -0.19 -1.76
N ILE A 339 -30.99 -1.31 -2.03
CA ILE A 339 -32.39 -1.30 -2.47
C ILE A 339 -33.39 -1.07 -1.32
N GLY A 340 -32.90 -0.93 -0.08
CA GLY A 340 -33.69 -0.57 1.10
C GLY A 340 -34.47 -1.71 1.76
N ARG A 341 -34.17 -2.99 1.44
CA ARG A 341 -34.77 -4.20 2.03
C ARG A 341 -34.04 -4.64 3.32
N ILE A 342 -34.06 -3.79 4.34
CA ILE A 342 -33.27 -3.94 5.58
C ILE A 342 -33.66 -5.20 6.36
N GLU A 343 -34.95 -5.48 6.49
CA GLU A 343 -35.48 -6.60 7.26
C GLU A 343 -35.04 -7.94 6.66
N THR A 344 -35.06 -8.04 5.33
CA THR A 344 -34.54 -9.20 4.60
C THR A 344 -33.04 -9.36 4.81
N ALA A 345 -32.28 -8.26 4.83
CA ALA A 345 -30.84 -8.31 5.11
C ALA A 345 -30.57 -8.86 6.52
N PHE A 346 -31.33 -8.42 7.54
CA PHE A 346 -31.24 -8.98 8.89
C PHE A 346 -31.51 -10.48 8.93
N GLN A 347 -32.52 -10.96 8.19
CA GLN A 347 -32.80 -12.40 8.11
C GLN A 347 -31.62 -13.16 7.51
N CYS A 348 -31.00 -12.65 6.43
CA CYS A 348 -29.80 -13.24 5.85
C CYS A 348 -28.63 -13.24 6.85
N ILE A 349 -28.44 -12.16 7.60
CA ILE A 349 -27.38 -12.04 8.62
C ILE A 349 -27.56 -13.12 9.70
N GLU A 350 -28.77 -13.37 10.18
CA GLU A 350 -29.01 -14.37 11.22
C GLU A 350 -28.71 -15.82 10.76
N THR A 351 -28.65 -16.10 9.46
CA THR A 351 -28.22 -17.41 8.93
C THR A 351 -26.74 -17.71 9.17
N LEU A 352 -25.92 -16.68 9.42
CA LEU A 352 -24.47 -16.81 9.60
C LEU A 352 -24.12 -17.37 10.98
N LEU A 353 -23.24 -18.38 11.00
CA LEU A 353 -22.82 -19.09 12.21
C LEU A 353 -22.00 -18.21 13.15
N SER A 354 -21.00 -17.50 12.61
CA SER A 354 -20.04 -16.77 13.44
C SER A 354 -20.51 -15.34 13.77
N GLU A 355 -20.19 -14.85 14.97
CA GLU A 355 -20.43 -13.44 15.35
C GLU A 355 -19.65 -12.48 14.45
N ARG A 356 -18.42 -12.84 14.07
CA ARG A 356 -17.59 -12.04 13.15
C ARG A 356 -18.26 -11.85 11.79
N SER A 357 -18.69 -12.95 11.15
CA SER A 357 -19.34 -12.93 9.85
C SER A 357 -20.64 -12.12 9.88
N ARG A 358 -21.42 -12.25 10.95
CA ARG A 358 -22.62 -11.43 11.14
C ARG A 358 -22.31 -9.94 11.18
N ALA A 359 -21.22 -9.57 11.83
CA ALA A 359 -20.79 -8.18 11.89
C ALA A 359 -20.33 -7.65 10.53
N GLU A 360 -19.56 -8.45 9.79
CA GLU A 360 -19.14 -8.13 8.44
C GLU A 360 -20.36 -7.92 7.53
N ALA A 361 -21.38 -8.77 7.64
CA ALA A 361 -22.62 -8.62 6.86
C ALA A 361 -23.47 -7.42 7.30
N LEU A 362 -23.52 -7.08 8.60
CA LEU A 362 -24.15 -5.84 9.10
C LEU A 362 -23.45 -4.58 8.57
N LEU A 363 -22.12 -4.62 8.48
CA LEU A 363 -21.35 -3.52 7.92
C LEU A 363 -21.56 -3.39 6.41
N ALA A 364 -21.65 -4.52 5.71
CA ALA A 364 -22.00 -4.54 4.29
C ALA A 364 -23.39 -3.91 4.06
N LEU A 365 -24.38 -4.24 4.90
CA LEU A 365 -25.70 -3.59 4.92
C LEU A 365 -25.62 -2.07 5.15
N ILE A 366 -24.82 -1.63 6.12
CA ILE A 366 -24.54 -0.20 6.37
C ILE A 366 -23.97 0.48 5.12
N GLU A 367 -23.00 -0.16 4.45
CA GLU A 367 -22.41 0.37 3.21
C GLU A 367 -23.44 0.51 2.11
N GLY A 368 -24.34 -0.47 1.95
CA GLY A 368 -25.44 -0.40 0.99
C GLY A 368 -26.40 0.74 1.26
N LEU A 369 -26.84 0.90 2.50
CA LEU A 369 -27.73 2.00 2.91
C LEU A 369 -27.09 3.38 2.69
N TYR A 370 -25.80 3.49 2.96
CA TYR A 370 -25.06 4.72 2.68
C TYR A 370 -24.98 5.00 1.18
N ALA A 371 -24.63 4.00 0.36
CA ALA A 371 -24.50 4.16 -1.08
C ALA A 371 -25.83 4.53 -1.77
N SER A 372 -26.98 4.31 -1.11
CA SER A 372 -28.31 4.72 -1.56
C SER A 372 -28.83 6.01 -0.90
N ASP A 373 -27.96 6.77 -0.22
CA ASP A 373 -28.28 8.01 0.50
C ASP A 373 -29.41 7.87 1.55
N ARG A 374 -29.61 6.66 2.11
CA ARG A 374 -30.66 6.38 3.11
C ARG A 374 -30.19 6.66 4.54
N PHE A 375 -29.77 7.90 4.78
CA PHE A 375 -29.13 8.33 6.04
C PHE A 375 -30.00 8.17 7.29
N ASP A 376 -31.31 8.41 7.19
CA ASP A 376 -32.21 8.31 8.35
C ASP A 376 -32.25 6.87 8.88
N LYS A 377 -32.41 5.89 7.97
CA LYS A 377 -32.37 4.47 8.30
C LYS A 377 -31.00 4.04 8.81
N LEU A 378 -29.93 4.63 8.27
CA LEU A 378 -28.57 4.35 8.70
C LEU A 378 -28.32 4.78 10.16
N VAL A 379 -28.90 5.90 10.61
CA VAL A 379 -28.79 6.35 12.01
C VAL A 379 -29.46 5.39 12.96
N GLU A 380 -30.68 4.95 12.64
CA GLU A 380 -31.40 3.94 13.43
C GLU A 380 -30.64 2.62 13.47
N LEU A 381 -30.11 2.20 12.31
CA LEU A 381 -29.32 0.99 12.19
C LEU A 381 -28.03 1.07 13.01
N PHE A 382 -27.37 2.22 13.09
CA PHE A 382 -26.16 2.35 13.89
C PHE A 382 -26.39 2.08 15.38
N GLU A 383 -27.50 2.54 15.96
CA GLU A 383 -27.81 2.24 17.37
C GLU A 383 -28.16 0.76 17.56
N HIS A 384 -28.86 0.15 16.60
CA HIS A 384 -29.11 -1.29 16.61
C HIS A 384 -27.80 -2.08 16.53
N VAL A 385 -26.95 -1.81 15.54
CA VAL A 385 -25.66 -2.49 15.32
C VAL A 385 -24.73 -2.26 16.51
N LYS A 386 -24.74 -1.08 17.12
CA LYS A 386 -24.02 -0.81 18.36
C LYS A 386 -24.54 -1.67 19.51
N SER A 387 -25.86 -1.72 19.74
CA SER A 387 -26.47 -2.57 20.76
C SER A 387 -26.11 -4.05 20.54
N TRP A 388 -26.19 -4.51 19.29
CA TRP A 388 -25.79 -5.86 18.91
C TRP A 388 -24.29 -6.11 19.17
N ALA A 389 -23.41 -5.21 18.76
CA ALA A 389 -21.97 -5.30 19.03
C ALA A 389 -21.70 -5.37 20.54
N HIS A 390 -22.51 -4.71 21.37
CA HIS A 390 -22.41 -4.81 22.82
C HIS A 390 -22.82 -6.17 23.38
N SER A 391 -23.69 -6.91 22.68
CA SER A 391 -24.13 -8.25 23.06
C SER A 391 -23.14 -9.37 22.74
N ILE A 392 -22.14 -9.09 21.88
CA ILE A 392 -21.08 -10.04 21.50
C ILE A 392 -20.26 -10.42 22.73
N ARG A 393 -20.06 -11.73 22.90
CA ARG A 393 -19.35 -12.28 24.07
C ARG A 393 -17.82 -12.22 23.91
N ASP A 394 -17.30 -12.37 22.70
CA ASP A 394 -15.86 -12.27 22.45
C ASP A 394 -15.41 -10.80 22.41
N ASP A 395 -14.72 -10.34 23.46
CA ASP A 395 -14.18 -8.98 23.56
C ASP A 395 -13.29 -8.58 22.37
N SER A 396 -12.58 -9.54 21.76
CA SER A 396 -11.76 -9.29 20.57
C SER A 396 -12.66 -8.89 19.41
N VAL A 397 -13.64 -9.73 19.10
CA VAL A 397 -14.59 -9.51 18.00
C VAL A 397 -15.39 -8.23 18.25
N LYS A 398 -15.90 -8.06 19.47
CA LYS A 398 -16.62 -6.87 19.91
C LYS A 398 -15.81 -5.59 19.70
N SER A 399 -14.55 -5.55 20.16
CA SER A 399 -13.71 -4.36 20.03
C SER A 399 -13.42 -3.97 18.58
N VAL A 400 -13.17 -4.96 17.71
CA VAL A 400 -12.96 -4.77 16.27
C VAL A 400 -14.22 -4.20 15.62
N ILE A 401 -15.39 -4.78 15.92
CA ILE A 401 -16.67 -4.35 15.34
C ILE A 401 -17.01 -2.92 15.75
N ILE A 402 -16.80 -2.56 17.03
CA ILE A 402 -17.00 -1.19 17.49
C ILE A 402 -16.08 -0.21 16.73
N ALA A 403 -14.83 -0.58 16.45
CA ALA A 403 -13.94 0.24 15.63
C ALA A 403 -14.34 0.30 14.16
N MET A 404 -14.89 -0.78 13.59
CA MET A 404 -15.43 -0.79 12.23
C MET A 404 -16.62 0.17 12.10
N ILE A 405 -17.55 0.13 13.05
CA ILE A 405 -18.68 1.07 13.13
C ILE A 405 -18.17 2.51 13.23
N ALA A 406 -17.21 2.76 14.13
CA ALA A 406 -16.59 4.07 14.30
C ALA A 406 -15.91 4.57 13.01
N ASN A 407 -15.23 3.70 12.28
CA ASN A 407 -14.61 4.01 10.99
C ASN A 407 -15.65 4.47 9.97
N LYS A 408 -16.72 3.71 9.79
CA LYS A 408 -17.81 4.08 8.88
C LYS A 408 -18.45 5.40 9.28
N MET A 409 -18.77 5.58 10.56
CA MET A 409 -19.27 6.87 11.06
C MET A 409 -18.31 8.03 10.76
N MET A 410 -16.99 7.84 10.93
CA MET A 410 -16.00 8.90 10.66
C MET A 410 -15.89 9.22 9.16
N ILE A 411 -15.83 8.19 8.30
CA ILE A 411 -15.80 8.33 6.83
C ILE A 411 -17.02 9.15 6.37
N HIS A 412 -18.17 8.94 7.01
CA HIS A 412 -19.41 9.64 6.73
C HIS A 412 -19.59 10.96 7.51
N GLY A 413 -18.51 11.53 8.05
CA GLY A 413 -18.51 12.85 8.67
C GLY A 413 -19.09 12.93 10.10
N ARG A 414 -19.57 11.83 10.68
CA ARG A 414 -20.09 11.74 12.06
C ARG A 414 -18.96 11.63 13.09
N LYS A 415 -18.06 12.63 13.07
CA LYS A 415 -16.83 12.61 13.88
C LYS A 415 -17.10 12.63 15.38
N LYS A 416 -18.15 13.32 15.82
CA LYS A 416 -18.47 13.49 17.25
C LYS A 416 -18.89 12.16 17.88
N GLU A 417 -19.58 11.31 17.11
CA GLU A 417 -20.05 9.99 17.53
C GLU A 417 -19.00 8.90 17.33
N ALA A 418 -18.23 8.97 16.24
CA ALA A 418 -17.16 8.02 15.94
C ALA A 418 -16.01 8.03 16.97
N ILE A 419 -15.56 9.22 17.41
CA ILE A 419 -14.40 9.34 18.30
C ILE A 419 -14.60 8.60 19.65
N PRO A 420 -15.74 8.74 20.36
CA PRO A 420 -16.03 7.94 21.54
C PRO A 420 -15.97 6.44 21.29
N LEU A 421 -16.54 5.95 20.17
CA LEU A 421 -16.52 4.53 19.83
C LEU A 421 -15.10 4.03 19.55
N PHE A 422 -14.25 4.80 18.86
CA PHE A 422 -12.85 4.45 18.70
C PHE A 422 -12.12 4.33 20.04
N LYS A 423 -12.38 5.26 20.99
CA LYS A 423 -11.79 5.21 22.33
C LYS A 423 -12.27 3.97 23.10
N GLU A 424 -13.55 3.63 22.96
CA GLU A 424 -14.15 2.44 23.54
C GLU A 424 -13.54 1.16 22.97
N ALA A 425 -13.48 1.02 21.64
CA ALA A 425 -12.85 -0.10 20.97
C ALA A 425 -11.38 -0.28 21.41
N LEU A 426 -10.62 0.81 21.48
CA LEU A 426 -9.24 0.78 21.97
C LEU A 426 -9.14 0.36 23.44
N LYS A 427 -10.09 0.77 24.28
CA LYS A 427 -10.15 0.36 25.68
C LYS A 427 -10.46 -1.14 25.78
N LEU A 428 -11.51 -1.61 25.11
CA LEU A 428 -11.89 -3.02 25.06
C LEU A 428 -10.74 -3.88 24.54
N GLY A 429 -10.14 -3.50 23.40
CA GLY A 429 -8.98 -4.17 22.82
C GLY A 429 -7.77 -4.18 23.76
N ALA A 430 -7.56 -3.14 24.57
CA ALA A 430 -6.51 -3.12 25.58
C ALA A 430 -6.82 -4.01 26.79
N ASP A 431 -8.09 -4.21 27.11
CA ASP A 431 -8.56 -4.93 28.30
C ASP A 431 -8.76 -6.45 28.06
N ILE A 432 -8.58 -6.96 26.84
CA ILE A 432 -8.71 -8.40 26.50
C ILE A 432 -7.85 -9.28 27.43
N LYS A 433 -8.52 -10.11 28.25
CA LYS A 433 -7.92 -11.11 29.14
C LYS A 433 -8.07 -12.52 28.52
N ARG A 434 -6.97 -13.17 28.15
CA ARG A 434 -6.92 -14.56 27.63
C ARG A 434 -5.74 -15.32 28.28
N PRO A 435 -5.62 -16.65 28.12
CA PRO A 435 -4.45 -17.41 28.60
C PRO A 435 -3.15 -16.92 27.94
N ALA A 436 -2.03 -16.95 28.66
CA ALA A 436 -0.79 -16.26 28.26
C ALA A 436 -0.25 -16.58 26.85
N SER A 437 -0.49 -17.79 26.33
CA SER A 437 -0.07 -18.20 24.97
C SER A 437 -0.88 -17.52 23.85
N ASP A 438 -2.18 -17.32 24.04
CA ASP A 438 -3.11 -16.82 23.00
C ASP A 438 -3.50 -15.34 23.22
N GLN A 439 -3.32 -14.86 24.45
CA GLN A 439 -3.65 -13.49 24.84
C GLN A 439 -2.80 -12.47 24.10
N GLY A 440 -1.51 -12.77 23.95
CA GLY A 440 -0.57 -11.89 23.28
C GLY A 440 -0.93 -11.67 21.82
N GLN A 441 -1.47 -12.68 21.13
CA GLN A 441 -1.78 -12.61 19.70
C GLN A 441 -3.18 -12.08 19.40
N THR A 442 -4.19 -12.50 20.17
CA THR A 442 -5.59 -12.05 19.96
C THR A 442 -5.73 -10.56 20.25
N ARG A 443 -5.26 -10.13 21.43
CA ARG A 443 -5.26 -8.71 21.85
C ARG A 443 -4.55 -7.83 20.82
N ARG A 444 -3.41 -8.32 20.34
CA ARG A 444 -2.56 -7.68 19.36
C ARG A 444 -3.25 -7.50 18.01
N ARG A 445 -3.83 -8.56 17.44
CA ARG A 445 -4.60 -8.50 16.18
C ARG A 445 -5.77 -7.53 16.30
N ALA A 446 -6.52 -7.58 17.41
CA ALA A 446 -7.62 -6.66 17.64
C ALA A 446 -7.16 -5.19 17.65
N VAL A 447 -6.11 -4.86 18.42
CA VAL A 447 -5.60 -3.47 18.45
C VAL A 447 -5.00 -3.04 17.11
N GLU A 448 -4.30 -3.92 16.39
CA GLU A 448 -3.82 -3.64 15.04
C GLU A 448 -4.97 -3.30 14.08
N GLU A 449 -6.03 -4.11 14.05
CA GLU A 449 -7.21 -3.86 13.21
C GLU A 449 -7.90 -2.55 13.61
N ILE A 450 -8.09 -2.30 14.91
CA ILE A 450 -8.64 -1.03 15.41
C ILE A 450 -7.78 0.14 14.92
N LEU A 451 -6.45 0.04 15.01
CA LEU A 451 -5.55 1.10 14.56
C LEU A 451 -5.62 1.32 13.05
N ARG A 452 -5.73 0.26 12.24
CA ARG A 452 -5.98 0.38 10.79
C ARG A 452 -7.29 1.10 10.49
N TYR A 453 -8.34 0.82 11.25
CA TYR A 453 -9.60 1.56 11.12
C TYR A 453 -9.46 3.03 11.52
N ASN A 454 -8.68 3.34 12.56
CA ASN A 454 -8.38 4.74 12.90
C ASN A 454 -7.56 5.43 11.78
N LEU A 455 -6.62 4.72 11.16
CA LEU A 455 -5.81 5.20 10.03
C LEU A 455 -6.67 5.53 8.82
N GLN A 456 -7.53 4.59 8.40
CA GLN A 456 -8.47 4.77 7.29
C GLN A 456 -9.44 5.93 7.55
N ALA A 457 -9.91 6.06 8.78
CA ALA A 457 -10.78 7.14 9.23
C ALA A 457 -10.09 8.52 9.31
N GLY A 458 -8.76 8.58 9.20
CA GLY A 458 -7.99 9.80 9.44
C GLY A 458 -7.96 10.24 10.92
N TYR A 459 -8.32 9.37 11.87
CA TYR A 459 -8.24 9.64 13.31
C TYR A 459 -6.86 9.33 13.89
N LEU A 460 -5.87 9.98 13.31
CA LEU A 460 -4.47 9.59 13.43
C LEU A 460 -3.88 9.89 14.82
N VAL A 461 -4.31 10.99 15.48
CA VAL A 461 -3.89 11.32 16.86
C VAL A 461 -4.35 10.26 17.85
N GLY A 462 -5.57 9.73 17.67
CA GLY A 462 -6.10 8.64 18.48
C GLY A 462 -5.29 7.37 18.32
N ALA A 463 -5.02 7.01 17.06
CA ALA A 463 -4.20 5.85 16.71
C ALA A 463 -2.79 5.94 17.31
N PHE A 464 -2.12 7.09 17.18
CA PHE A 464 -0.79 7.31 17.73
C PHE A 464 -0.74 7.21 19.27
N ARG A 465 -1.73 7.78 19.96
CA ARG A 465 -1.81 7.67 21.43
C ARG A 465 -2.02 6.23 21.89
N ALA A 466 -2.78 5.46 21.12
CA ALA A 466 -3.01 4.05 21.38
C ALA A 466 -1.78 3.19 21.08
N SER A 467 -1.09 3.43 19.97
CA SER A 467 0.11 2.68 19.59
C SER A 467 1.24 2.85 20.63
N LYS A 468 1.37 4.04 21.24
CA LYS A 468 2.32 4.27 22.36
C LYS A 468 2.09 3.38 23.59
N LYS A 469 0.87 2.87 23.78
CA LYS A 469 0.54 1.98 24.91
C LYS A 469 0.81 0.51 24.61
N LEU A 470 1.11 0.15 23.36
CA LEU A 470 1.51 -1.21 22.99
C LEU A 470 2.90 -1.51 23.56
N ARG A 471 3.02 -2.60 24.34
CA ARG A 471 4.27 -3.04 24.98
C ARG A 471 5.12 -3.97 24.10
N ILE A 472 4.76 -4.16 22.85
CA ILE A 472 5.37 -5.17 21.95
C ILE A 472 6.16 -4.43 20.87
N GLY A 473 7.50 -4.54 20.90
CA GLY A 473 8.44 -3.77 20.06
C GLY A 473 8.11 -3.81 18.57
N GLY A 474 8.42 -4.91 17.88
CA GLY A 474 8.40 -4.93 16.41
C GLY A 474 7.05 -4.59 15.72
N GLN A 475 5.92 -4.72 16.40
CA GLN A 475 4.62 -4.36 15.82
C GLN A 475 4.17 -2.96 16.14
N ARG A 476 4.53 -2.46 17.33
CA ARG A 476 4.43 -1.03 17.59
C ARG A 476 5.19 -0.29 16.50
N ASP A 477 6.35 -0.78 16.11
CA ASP A 477 7.20 -0.15 15.10
C ASP A 477 6.55 -0.19 13.72
N ARG A 478 6.02 -1.34 13.30
CA ARG A 478 5.24 -1.46 12.06
C ARG A 478 4.03 -0.51 12.02
N LEU A 479 3.23 -0.47 13.09
CA LEU A 479 2.07 0.41 13.18
C LEU A 479 2.47 1.88 13.21
N MET A 480 3.55 2.21 13.90
CA MET A 480 4.10 3.56 13.94
C MET A 480 4.61 3.98 12.56
N HIS A 481 5.18 3.05 11.80
CA HIS A 481 5.56 3.28 10.41
C HIS A 481 4.33 3.49 9.51
N GLU A 482 3.28 2.66 9.60
CA GLU A 482 2.01 2.86 8.87
C GLU A 482 1.35 4.20 9.24
N LEU A 483 1.37 4.59 10.53
CA LEU A 483 0.93 5.89 11.03
C LEU A 483 1.73 7.05 10.45
N LEU A 484 3.05 6.90 10.42
CA LEU A 484 3.95 7.90 9.91
C LEU A 484 3.75 8.10 8.41
N GLN A 485 3.62 7.03 7.63
CA GLN A 485 3.26 7.10 6.21
C GLN A 485 1.90 7.78 5.99
N ALA A 486 0.89 7.47 6.82
CA ALA A 486 -0.40 8.13 6.75
C ALA A 486 -0.31 9.63 7.11
N TRP A 487 0.58 10.03 8.02
CA TRP A 487 0.85 11.44 8.37
C TRP A 487 1.65 12.18 7.33
N VAL A 488 2.60 11.53 6.69
CA VAL A 488 3.31 12.09 5.55
C VAL A 488 2.32 12.47 4.45
N LYS A 489 1.30 11.62 4.20
CA LYS A 489 0.24 11.91 3.23
C LYS A 489 -0.59 13.16 3.55
N THR A 490 -0.64 13.60 4.82
CA THR A 490 -1.34 14.84 5.18
C THR A 490 -0.48 16.08 5.02
N GLY A 491 0.84 15.93 4.81
CA GLY A 491 1.80 17.03 4.75
C GLY A 491 2.01 17.75 6.10
N ASP A 492 1.58 17.16 7.22
CA ASP A 492 1.64 17.80 8.54
C ASP A 492 3.00 17.50 9.20
N LEU A 493 4.01 18.31 8.87
CA LEU A 493 5.39 18.15 9.34
C LEU A 493 5.52 18.24 10.87
N ALA A 494 4.73 19.09 11.54
CA ALA A 494 4.71 19.19 13.00
C ALA A 494 4.26 17.89 13.65
N ALA A 495 3.22 17.30 13.07
CA ALA A 495 2.71 16.01 13.50
C ALA A 495 3.79 14.93 13.29
N ILE A 496 4.38 14.85 12.09
CA ILE A 496 5.47 13.89 11.77
C ILE A 496 6.61 13.98 12.79
N LEU A 497 7.07 15.19 13.12
CA LEU A 497 8.11 15.42 14.12
C LEU A 497 7.72 14.91 15.52
N ILE A 498 6.49 15.19 15.97
CA ILE A 498 5.97 14.71 17.26
C ILE A 498 5.92 13.17 17.31
N ILE A 499 5.63 12.50 16.17
CA ILE A 499 5.67 11.03 16.09
C ILE A 499 7.09 10.53 16.28
N ILE A 500 8.03 11.06 15.50
CA ILE A 500 9.44 10.68 15.52
C ILE A 500 10.00 10.86 16.94
N GLN A 501 9.80 12.01 17.56
CA GLN A 501 10.21 12.28 18.96
C GLN A 501 9.53 11.35 19.98
N GLY A 502 8.35 10.82 19.65
CA GLY A 502 7.62 9.85 20.46
C GLY A 502 8.16 8.42 20.40
N ILE A 503 9.07 8.11 19.48
CA ILE A 503 9.72 6.82 19.33
C ILE A 503 10.83 6.70 20.39
N LYS A 504 10.83 5.56 21.10
CA LYS A 504 11.62 5.41 22.34
C LYS A 504 13.07 5.05 22.06
N THR A 505 13.32 4.11 21.16
CA THR A 505 14.68 3.71 20.81
C THR A 505 15.24 4.67 19.77
N ILE A 506 16.55 4.87 19.81
CA ILE A 506 17.23 5.81 18.91
C ILE A 506 17.24 5.25 17.49
N GLU A 507 17.40 3.93 17.39
CA GLU A 507 17.41 3.14 16.17
C GLU A 507 16.10 3.25 15.39
N GLU A 508 14.98 2.97 16.07
CA GLU A 508 13.64 3.09 15.47
C GLU A 508 13.35 4.55 15.08
N ARG A 509 13.79 5.51 15.89
CA ARG A 509 13.55 6.93 15.62
C ARG A 509 14.24 7.37 14.34
N ALA A 510 15.52 7.04 14.21
CA ALA A 510 16.31 7.31 13.02
C ALA A 510 15.71 6.63 11.78
N TYR A 511 15.42 5.33 11.86
CA TYR A 511 14.85 4.58 10.75
C TYR A 511 13.49 5.13 10.32
N ALA A 512 12.56 5.31 11.26
CA ALA A 512 11.22 5.82 10.97
C ALA A 512 11.29 7.24 10.39
N GLY A 513 12.13 8.10 10.95
CA GLY A 513 12.30 9.47 10.47
C GLY A 513 12.87 9.55 9.06
N VAL A 514 13.88 8.73 8.72
CA VAL A 514 14.37 8.63 7.33
C VAL A 514 13.27 8.14 6.38
N LYS A 515 12.51 7.11 6.76
CA LYS A 515 11.40 6.61 5.92
C LYS A 515 10.28 7.64 5.74
N ALA A 516 10.00 8.44 6.77
CA ALA A 516 9.04 9.54 6.68
C ALA A 516 9.51 10.60 5.68
N LEU A 517 10.79 10.97 5.77
CA LEU A 517 11.40 11.94 4.87
C LEU A 517 11.42 11.43 3.43
N GLN A 518 11.79 10.17 3.19
CA GLN A 518 11.72 9.52 1.87
C GLN A 518 10.30 9.56 1.30
N THR A 519 9.31 9.13 2.09
CA THR A 519 7.89 9.19 1.68
C THR A 519 7.46 10.63 1.39
N TYR A 520 7.95 11.60 2.17
CA TYR A 520 7.60 13.01 2.02
C TYR A 520 8.14 13.56 0.71
N VAL A 521 9.41 13.31 0.39
CA VAL A 521 10.01 13.77 -0.88
C VAL A 521 9.47 13.04 -2.09
N GLU A 522 9.01 11.79 -1.97
CA GLU A 522 8.31 11.07 -3.04
C GLU A 522 6.93 11.69 -3.32
N MET A 523 6.21 12.10 -2.27
CA MET A 523 4.88 12.70 -2.40
C MET A 523 4.89 14.17 -2.78
N PHE A 524 5.91 14.89 -2.34
CA PHE A 524 6.11 16.31 -2.59
C PHE A 524 7.50 16.48 -3.23
N PRO A 525 7.70 15.94 -4.45
CA PRO A 525 8.99 16.04 -5.10
C PRO A 525 9.33 17.52 -5.27
N PRO A 526 10.62 17.90 -5.07
CA PRO A 526 11.06 19.22 -5.46
C PRO A 526 10.74 19.41 -6.96
N PRO A 527 10.50 20.64 -7.42
CA PRO A 527 10.32 20.90 -8.83
C PRO A 527 11.64 20.56 -9.55
N TYR A 528 11.75 19.33 -10.04
CA TYR A 528 12.77 18.98 -11.01
C TYR A 528 12.54 19.86 -12.23
N THR A 529 13.62 20.31 -12.85
CA THR A 529 13.54 20.83 -14.21
C THR A 529 12.93 19.71 -15.04
N GLN A 530 11.64 19.83 -15.40
CA GLN A 530 11.01 18.84 -16.27
C GLN A 530 11.85 18.80 -17.53
N ASP A 531 12.22 17.60 -17.98
CA ASP A 531 12.80 17.41 -19.31
C ASP A 531 11.76 17.99 -20.29
N GLU A 532 12.04 19.18 -20.83
CA GLU A 532 11.17 19.85 -21.81
C GLU A 532 11.15 19.12 -23.17
N ASP A 533 11.84 17.97 -23.27
CA ASP A 533 12.14 17.23 -24.51
C ASP A 533 11.42 15.86 -24.63
N GLU A 534 10.30 15.64 -23.93
CA GLU A 534 9.37 14.51 -24.26
C GLU A 534 8.19 14.92 -25.14
#